data_AF-A0A7X6ZM13-F1
#
_entry.id   AF-A0A7X6ZM13-F1
#
_cell.length_a   1.000
_cell.length_b   1.000
_cell.length_c   1.000
_cell.angle_alpha   90.00
_cell.angle_beta   90.00
_cell.angle_gamma   90.00
#
_symmetry.space_group_name_H-M   'P 1'
#
loop_
_entity.id
_entity.type
_entity.pdbx_description
1 polymer ?
#
loop_
_entity_poly.entity_id
_entity_poly.type
_entity_poly.pdbx_seq_one_letter_code
_entity_poly.pdbx_strand_id
1 'polypeptide(L)'
;FRPVPPLPPRLTRHPASHLHAEMERMLDEFHHAFADFDSLFAHDAAWATLPPAPSMNMAETPDAYEITLAIPDADPDAIEIHLDGRVLSFHSHQDTRDAHSASSRRFSSRLLLPGPVAPDTLLEISNDADHIHIRVPKPGAPSKNATVAR
;
A
#
# COMPACT_ATOMS: atom_id res chain seq x y z
N PHE A 1 -52.68 -43.13 54.42
CA PHE A 1 -51.89 -43.11 53.18
C PHE A 1 -51.55 -41.68 52.81
N ARG A 2 -50.26 -41.29 52.88
CA ARG A 2 -49.76 -40.02 52.35
C ARG A 2 -48.72 -40.35 51.26
N PRO A 3 -48.86 -39.84 50.03
CA PRO A 3 -47.90 -40.11 48.96
C PRO A 3 -46.59 -39.35 49.20
N VAL A 4 -45.47 -40.02 48.92
CA VAL A 4 -44.13 -39.40 48.92
C VAL A 4 -44.02 -38.50 47.67
N PRO A 5 -43.54 -37.25 47.78
CA PRO A 5 -43.36 -36.39 46.62
C PRO A 5 -42.21 -36.89 45.73
N PRO A 6 -42.31 -36.76 44.39
CA PRO A 6 -41.24 -37.15 43.48
C PRO A 6 -40.04 -36.22 43.58
N LEU A 7 -38.83 -36.78 43.49
CA LEU A 7 -37.57 -36.03 43.47
C LEU A 7 -37.49 -35.16 42.19
N PRO A 8 -36.91 -33.94 42.29
CA PRO A 8 -36.77 -33.05 41.14
C PRO A 8 -35.75 -33.60 40.12
N PRO A 9 -35.98 -33.41 38.80
CA PRO A 9 -35.05 -33.85 37.76
C PRO A 9 -33.76 -33.02 37.81
N ARG A 10 -32.62 -33.72 37.83
CA ARG A 10 -31.30 -33.10 37.74
C ARG A 10 -31.09 -32.60 36.30
N LEU A 11 -31.19 -31.29 36.10
CA LEU A 11 -30.77 -30.64 34.86
C LEU A 11 -29.24 -30.64 34.79
N THR A 12 -28.66 -31.67 34.18
CA THR A 12 -27.25 -31.68 33.81
C THR A 12 -27.01 -30.63 32.73
N ARG A 13 -26.45 -29.47 33.08
CA ARG A 13 -25.83 -28.55 32.11
C ARG A 13 -24.69 -29.29 31.43
N HIS A 14 -24.83 -29.61 30.15
CA HIS A 14 -23.83 -30.35 29.40
C HIS A 14 -22.66 -29.40 29.04
N PRO A 15 -21.39 -29.79 29.23
CA PRO A 15 -20.24 -28.92 28.97
C PRO A 15 -20.16 -28.42 27.52
N ALA A 16 -20.72 -29.19 26.56
CA ALA A 16 -20.83 -28.77 25.16
C ALA A 16 -21.71 -27.53 24.95
N SER A 17 -22.71 -27.28 25.81
CA SER A 17 -23.56 -26.08 25.74
C SER A 17 -22.77 -24.80 26.01
N HIS A 18 -21.77 -24.88 26.89
CA HIS A 18 -20.91 -23.75 27.22
C HIS A 18 -19.92 -23.45 26.09
N LEU A 19 -19.39 -24.49 25.42
CA LEU A 19 -18.53 -24.33 24.26
C LEU A 19 -19.27 -23.71 23.07
N HIS A 20 -20.52 -24.11 22.84
CA HIS A 20 -21.32 -23.55 21.75
C HIS A 20 -21.59 -22.06 21.94
N ALA A 21 -21.98 -21.65 23.15
CA ALA A 21 -22.20 -20.25 23.49
C ALA A 21 -20.92 -19.41 23.36
N GLU A 22 -19.76 -19.96 23.73
CA GLU A 22 -18.50 -19.24 23.58
C GLU A 22 -18.05 -19.15 22.12
N MET A 23 -18.30 -20.18 21.30
CA MET A 23 -18.06 -20.13 19.86
C MET A 23 -18.95 -19.11 19.15
N GLU A 24 -20.24 -19.04 19.52
CA GLU A 24 -21.16 -18.01 19.01
C GLU A 24 -20.69 -16.61 19.41
N ARG A 25 -20.22 -16.41 20.64
CA ARG A 25 -19.67 -15.13 21.09
C ARG A 25 -18.40 -14.73 20.33
N MET A 26 -17.49 -15.66 20.09
CA MET A 26 -16.28 -15.41 19.31
C MET A 26 -16.59 -15.15 17.83
N LEU A 27 -17.59 -15.83 17.28
CA LEU A 27 -18.06 -15.60 15.92
C LEU A 27 -18.70 -14.21 15.82
N ASP A 28 -19.57 -13.82 16.74
CA ASP A 28 -20.16 -12.48 16.75
C ASP A 28 -19.11 -11.37 16.90
N GLU A 29 -18.10 -11.57 17.76
CA GLU A 29 -16.98 -10.64 17.90
C GLU A 29 -16.14 -10.55 16.62
N PHE A 30 -15.89 -11.68 15.96
CA PHE A 30 -15.23 -11.73 14.66
C PHE A 30 -16.07 -11.02 13.59
N HIS A 31 -17.37 -11.29 13.51
CA HIS A 31 -18.28 -10.66 12.56
C HIS A 31 -18.41 -9.16 12.80
N HIS A 32 -18.35 -8.69 14.05
CA HIS A 32 -18.35 -7.26 14.35
C HIS A 32 -17.05 -6.59 13.94
N ALA A 33 -15.90 -7.21 14.24
CA ALA A 33 -14.59 -6.73 13.79
C ALA A 33 -14.45 -6.76 12.25
N PHE A 34 -15.07 -7.73 11.59
CA PHE A 34 -15.09 -7.83 10.13
C PHE A 34 -16.20 -7.02 9.48
N ALA A 35 -17.27 -6.62 10.16
CA ALA A 35 -18.30 -5.72 9.60
C ALA A 35 -17.70 -4.34 9.27
N ASP A 36 -16.74 -3.88 10.07
CA ASP A 36 -15.93 -2.69 9.76
C ASP A 36 -15.12 -2.90 8.46
N PHE A 37 -14.63 -4.12 8.21
CA PHE A 37 -14.00 -4.51 6.94
C PHE A 37 -15.01 -4.79 5.81
N ASP A 38 -16.23 -5.21 6.11
CA ASP A 38 -17.27 -5.51 5.13
C ASP A 38 -17.76 -4.21 4.49
N SER A 39 -17.64 -3.06 5.16
CA SER A 39 -17.78 -1.75 4.51
C SER A 39 -16.77 -1.53 3.37
N LEU A 40 -15.58 -2.14 3.47
CA LEU A 40 -14.58 -2.13 2.41
C LEU A 40 -14.92 -3.15 1.31
N PHE A 41 -15.57 -4.28 1.58
CA PHE A 41 -15.83 -5.33 0.57
C PHE A 41 -17.27 -5.34 -0.01
N ALA A 42 -18.23 -4.68 0.64
CA ALA A 42 -19.66 -4.69 0.29
C ALA A 42 -20.13 -3.46 -0.50
N HIS A 43 -19.27 -2.45 -0.73
CA HIS A 43 -19.63 -1.26 -1.50
C HIS A 43 -18.68 -1.01 -2.68
N ASP A 44 -19.20 -1.23 -3.89
CA ASP A 44 -18.60 -0.82 -5.17
C ASP A 44 -18.23 0.69 -5.17
N ALA A 45 -19.02 1.50 -4.45
CA ALA A 45 -18.80 2.94 -4.28
C ALA A 45 -17.60 3.29 -3.38
N ALA A 46 -17.28 2.46 -2.39
CA ALA A 46 -16.13 2.71 -1.51
C ALA A 46 -14.80 2.45 -2.26
N TRP A 47 -14.72 1.36 -3.02
CA TRP A 47 -13.59 1.07 -3.91
C TRP A 47 -13.40 2.13 -4.99
N ALA A 48 -14.49 2.66 -5.57
CA ALA A 48 -14.44 3.71 -6.57
C ALA A 48 -13.87 5.05 -6.06
N THR A 49 -13.84 5.25 -4.73
CA THR A 49 -13.26 6.46 -4.11
C THR A 49 -11.80 6.32 -3.70
N LEU A 50 -11.23 5.12 -3.79
CA LEU A 50 -9.81 4.94 -3.52
C LEU A 50 -9.00 5.52 -4.69
N PRO A 51 -7.98 6.35 -4.42
CA PRO A 51 -7.12 6.84 -5.47
C PRO A 51 -6.41 5.65 -6.14
N PRO A 52 -6.27 5.63 -7.47
CA PRO A 52 -5.50 4.59 -8.14
C PRO A 52 -4.08 4.62 -7.60
N ALA A 53 -3.57 3.45 -7.21
CA ALA A 53 -2.17 3.32 -6.85
C ALA A 53 -1.32 3.62 -8.10
N PRO A 54 -0.28 4.45 -8.00
CA PRO A 54 0.60 4.72 -9.14
C PRO A 54 1.29 3.42 -9.54
N SER A 55 1.43 3.23 -10.85
CA SER A 55 2.09 2.04 -11.38
C SER A 55 3.60 2.29 -11.47
N MET A 56 4.38 1.28 -11.10
CA MET A 56 5.83 1.33 -11.12
C MET A 56 6.35 0.18 -11.96
N ASN A 57 7.29 0.49 -12.85
CA ASN A 57 8.04 -0.50 -13.61
C ASN A 57 9.54 -0.31 -13.38
N MET A 58 10.28 -1.41 -13.41
CA MET A 58 11.74 -1.40 -13.32
C MET A 58 12.31 -2.30 -14.42
N ALA A 59 13.22 -1.73 -15.21
CA ALA A 59 14.02 -2.43 -16.17
C ALA A 59 15.50 -2.34 -15.81
N GLU A 60 16.24 -3.40 -16.10
CA GLU A 60 17.69 -3.41 -15.99
C GLU A 60 18.29 -3.41 -17.39
N THR A 61 19.13 -2.42 -17.68
CA THR A 61 19.94 -2.37 -18.89
C THR A 61 21.40 -2.70 -18.55
N PRO A 62 22.29 -2.92 -19.53
CA PRO A 62 23.70 -3.12 -19.26
C PRO A 62 24.34 -1.96 -18.47
N ASP A 63 23.86 -0.74 -18.71
CA ASP A 63 24.48 0.50 -18.23
C ASP A 63 23.75 1.12 -17.02
N ALA A 64 22.48 0.78 -16.78
CA ALA A 64 21.68 1.43 -15.75
C ALA A 64 20.50 0.58 -15.25
N TYR A 65 19.91 1.03 -14.15
CA TYR A 65 18.55 0.67 -13.75
C TYR A 65 17.61 1.79 -14.19
N GLU A 66 16.57 1.43 -14.93
CA GLU A 66 15.57 2.36 -15.43
C GLU A 66 14.26 2.10 -14.69
N ILE A 67 13.80 3.09 -13.95
CA ILE A 67 12.56 3.04 -13.18
C ILE A 67 11.60 4.02 -13.83
N THR A 68 10.39 3.57 -14.10
CA THR A 68 9.30 4.42 -14.61
C THR A 68 8.15 4.37 -13.62
N LEU A 69 7.67 5.55 -13.23
CA LEU A 69 6.57 5.71 -12.30
C LEU A 69 5.47 6.54 -12.98
N ALA A 70 4.28 5.97 -13.15
CA ALA A 70 3.14 6.70 -13.66
C ALA A 70 2.37 7.30 -12.48
N ILE A 71 2.51 8.62 -12.30
CA ILE A 71 1.76 9.38 -11.30
C ILE A 71 0.91 10.40 -12.05
N PRO A 72 -0.42 10.21 -12.09
CA PRO A 72 -1.33 11.19 -12.70
C PRO A 72 -1.19 12.56 -12.03
N ASP A 73 -1.18 13.61 -12.86
CA ASP A 73 -1.10 15.01 -12.41
C ASP A 73 0.14 15.27 -11.52
N ALA A 74 1.24 14.57 -11.80
CA ALA A 74 2.48 14.70 -11.03
C ALA A 74 3.04 16.11 -11.11
N ASP A 75 3.17 16.75 -9.95
CA ASP A 75 4.03 17.91 -9.79
C ASP A 75 5.47 17.41 -9.57
N PRO A 76 6.40 17.63 -10.51
CA PRO A 76 7.79 17.18 -10.37
C PRO A 76 8.48 17.74 -9.12
N ASP A 77 8.10 18.93 -8.66
CA ASP A 77 8.70 19.59 -7.50
C ASP A 77 8.22 18.98 -6.17
N ALA A 78 7.10 18.25 -6.19
CA ALA A 78 6.52 17.60 -5.02
C ALA A 78 6.98 16.13 -4.85
N ILE A 79 8.05 15.75 -5.55
CA ILE A 79 8.56 14.37 -5.58
C ILE A 79 9.98 14.33 -5.04
N GLU A 80 10.13 13.61 -3.94
CA GLU A 80 11.41 13.39 -3.28
C GLU A 80 11.93 12.00 -3.63
N ILE A 81 13.15 11.96 -4.17
CA ILE A 81 13.82 10.73 -4.59
C ILE A 81 15.15 10.63 -3.85
N HIS A 82 15.34 9.53 -3.15
CA HIS A 82 16.54 9.27 -2.35
C HIS A 82 17.12 7.91 -2.69
N LEU A 83 18.44 7.87 -2.90
CA LEU A 83 19.19 6.65 -3.07
C LEU A 83 20.13 6.45 -1.88
N ASP A 84 19.85 5.44 -1.06
CA ASP A 84 20.71 5.02 0.06
C ASP A 84 21.33 3.66 -0.27
N GLY A 85 22.59 3.69 -0.72
CA GLY A 85 23.31 2.53 -1.24
C GLY A 85 22.59 1.93 -2.45
N ARG A 86 21.76 0.90 -2.21
CA ARG A 86 20.96 0.22 -3.25
C ARG A 86 19.45 0.39 -3.07
N VAL A 87 19.02 1.07 -2.01
CA VAL A 87 17.61 1.28 -1.72
C VAL A 87 17.21 2.61 -2.31
N LEU A 88 16.36 2.57 -3.34
CA LEU A 88 15.78 3.74 -3.95
C LEU A 88 14.40 3.98 -3.31
N SER A 89 14.23 5.15 -2.71
CA SER A 89 13.01 5.59 -2.04
C SER A 89 12.37 6.74 -2.81
N PHE A 90 11.04 6.68 -2.92
CA PHE A 90 10.23 7.69 -3.60
C PHE A 90 9.16 8.14 -2.63
N HIS A 91 9.01 9.44 -2.50
CA HIS A 91 7.94 10.05 -1.74
C HIS A 91 7.30 11.11 -2.61
N SER A 92 5.97 11.09 -2.72
CA SER A 92 5.23 12.18 -3.34
C SER A 92 4.03 12.56 -2.49
N HIS A 93 3.72 13.85 -2.50
CA HIS A 93 2.56 14.41 -1.83
C HIS A 93 1.87 15.37 -2.79
N GLN A 94 0.60 15.09 -3.09
CA GLN A 94 -0.23 15.90 -3.98
C GLN A 94 -1.46 16.35 -3.21
N ASP A 95 -1.67 17.67 -3.14
CA ASP A 95 -2.91 18.25 -2.67
C ASP A 95 -3.65 18.87 -3.86
N THR A 96 -4.80 18.28 -4.23
CA THR A 96 -5.67 18.80 -5.29
C THR A 96 -6.87 19.48 -4.65
N ARG A 97 -7.16 20.72 -5.06
CA ARG A 97 -8.31 21.47 -4.59
C ARG A 97 -9.15 21.96 -5.76
N ASP A 98 -10.37 21.45 -5.83
CA ASP A 98 -11.35 21.82 -6.84
C ASP A 98 -12.43 22.71 -6.20
N ALA A 99 -13.31 23.28 -7.01
CA ALA A 99 -14.40 24.15 -6.54
C ALA A 99 -15.36 23.46 -5.54
N HIS A 100 -15.42 22.13 -5.55
CA HIS A 100 -16.35 21.33 -4.74
C HIS A 100 -15.68 20.22 -3.91
N SER A 101 -14.36 20.03 -4.02
CA SER A 101 -13.66 18.95 -3.32
C SER A 101 -12.21 19.34 -2.99
N ALA A 102 -11.66 18.73 -1.95
CA ALA A 102 -10.23 18.74 -1.68
C ALA A 102 -9.78 17.29 -1.50
N SER A 103 -8.69 16.91 -2.16
CA SER A 103 -8.09 15.58 -2.02
C SER A 103 -6.61 15.70 -1.74
N SER A 104 -6.10 14.86 -0.86
CA SER A 104 -4.68 14.77 -0.52
C SER A 104 -4.23 13.33 -0.77
N ARG A 105 -3.25 13.16 -1.66
CA ARG A 105 -2.68 11.86 -2.01
C ARG A 105 -1.23 11.83 -1.59
N ARG A 106 -0.85 10.77 -0.88
CA ARG A 106 0.55 10.50 -0.52
C ARG A 106 0.93 9.15 -1.07
N PHE A 107 2.03 9.11 -1.80
CA PHE A 107 2.63 7.88 -2.26
C PHE A 107 4.02 7.75 -1.67
N SER A 108 4.35 6.55 -1.21
CA SER A 108 5.68 6.24 -0.71
C SER A 108 6.03 4.82 -1.12
N SER A 109 7.13 4.67 -1.83
CA SER A 109 7.60 3.36 -2.30
C SER A 109 9.10 3.25 -2.08
N ARG A 110 9.56 2.02 -1.88
CA ARG A 110 10.97 1.68 -1.78
C ARG A 110 11.24 0.44 -2.61
N LEU A 111 12.30 0.49 -3.39
CA LEU A 111 12.77 -0.65 -4.17
C LEU A 111 14.26 -0.89 -3.92
N LEU A 112 14.61 -2.17 -3.88
CA LEU A 112 16.00 -2.60 -3.79
C LEU A 112 16.51 -2.86 -5.20
N LEU A 113 17.56 -2.13 -5.59
CA LEU A 113 18.23 -2.36 -6.86
C LEU A 113 18.96 -3.72 -6.83
N PRO A 114 18.85 -4.54 -7.90
CA PRO A 114 19.27 -5.94 -7.89
C PRO A 114 20.79 -6.09 -7.88
N GLY A 115 21.53 -5.12 -8.41
CA GLY A 115 22.98 -5.17 -8.53
C GLY A 115 23.68 -3.96 -7.91
N PRO A 116 24.98 -3.79 -8.20
CA PRO A 116 25.80 -2.78 -7.56
C PRO A 116 25.44 -1.38 -8.07
N VAL A 117 25.57 -0.40 -7.18
CA VAL A 117 25.38 1.03 -7.44
C VAL A 117 26.63 1.75 -6.95
N ALA A 118 27.13 2.70 -7.74
CA ALA A 118 28.29 3.48 -7.32
C ALA A 118 27.91 4.39 -6.14
N PRO A 119 28.80 4.56 -5.14
CA PRO A 119 28.60 5.60 -4.15
C PRO A 119 28.52 6.96 -4.85
N ASP A 120 27.64 7.83 -4.38
CA ASP A 120 27.42 9.18 -4.91
C ASP A 120 27.01 9.24 -6.39
N THR A 121 26.35 8.17 -6.89
CA THR A 121 25.79 8.17 -8.26
C THR A 121 24.78 9.31 -8.40
N LEU A 122 24.91 10.08 -9.49
CA LEU A 122 23.92 11.10 -9.84
C LEU A 122 22.73 10.42 -10.53
N LEU A 123 21.54 10.68 -10.01
CA LEU A 123 20.28 10.23 -10.60
C LEU A 123 19.91 11.13 -11.77
N GLU A 124 19.53 10.54 -12.88
CA GLU A 124 18.94 11.27 -14.00
C GLU A 124 17.41 11.11 -13.89
N ILE A 125 16.71 12.22 -13.63
CA ILE A 125 15.26 12.25 -13.43
C ILE A 125 14.64 13.11 -14.52
N SER A 126 13.63 12.59 -15.20
CA SER A 126 12.86 13.33 -16.20
C SER A 126 11.37 13.01 -16.08
N ASN A 127 10.52 13.99 -16.36
CA ASN A 127 9.08 13.83 -16.42
C ASN A 127 8.63 13.94 -17.89
N ASP A 128 7.93 12.92 -18.39
CA ASP A 128 7.31 12.91 -19.71
C ASP A 128 5.85 12.47 -19.58
N ALA A 129 4.90 13.37 -19.85
CA ALA A 129 3.47 13.09 -19.88
C ALA A 129 2.96 12.23 -18.70
N ASP A 130 3.14 12.70 -17.45
CA ASP A 130 2.77 12.01 -16.20
C ASP A 130 3.57 10.74 -15.87
N HIS A 131 4.65 10.47 -16.62
CA HIS A 131 5.60 9.41 -16.35
C HIS A 131 6.92 9.98 -15.86
N ILE A 132 7.29 9.62 -14.64
CA ILE A 132 8.59 9.98 -14.06
C ILE A 132 9.55 8.86 -14.38
N HIS A 133 10.58 9.20 -15.13
CA HIS A 133 11.67 8.31 -15.49
C HIS A 133 12.87 8.62 -14.61
N ILE A 134 13.41 7.57 -14.01
CA ILE A 134 14.52 7.66 -13.07
C ILE A 134 15.56 6.66 -13.53
N ARG A 135 16.73 7.17 -13.89
CA ARG A 135 17.84 6.35 -14.34
C ARG A 135 18.94 6.39 -13.29
N VAL A 136 19.30 5.20 -12.81
CA VAL A 136 20.38 4.96 -11.85
C VAL A 136 21.55 4.32 -12.59
N PRO A 137 22.64 5.04 -12.86
CA PRO A 137 23.80 4.48 -13.56
C PRO A 137 24.45 3.34 -12.77
N LYS A 138 24.82 2.27 -13.47
CA LYS A 138 25.65 1.21 -12.90
C LYS A 138 27.12 1.66 -12.81
N PRO A 139 27.91 1.09 -11.89
CA PRO A 139 29.33 1.39 -11.79
C PRO A 139 30.06 1.17 -13.12
N GLY A 140 30.77 2.19 -13.59
CA GLY A 140 31.56 2.12 -14.83
C GLY A 140 30.79 2.38 -16.13
N ALA A 141 29.49 2.65 -16.06
CA ALA A 141 28.71 3.07 -17.23
C ALA A 141 29.01 4.53 -17.60
N PRO A 142 28.96 4.89 -18.89
CA PRO A 142 29.07 6.29 -19.31
C PRO A 142 27.85 7.09 -18.81
N SER A 143 28.10 8.15 -18.03
CA SER A 143 27.07 9.12 -17.63
C SER A 143 26.66 9.94 -18.85
N LYS A 144 25.35 9.97 -19.17
CA LYS A 144 24.82 10.85 -20.20
C LYS A 144 24.63 12.21 -19.55
N ASN A 145 25.68 13.04 -19.56
CA ASN A 145 25.56 14.43 -19.14
C ASN A 145 24.47 15.11 -19.97
N ALA A 146 23.37 15.49 -19.31
CA ALA A 146 22.31 16.29 -19.89
C ALA A 146 22.89 17.63 -20.35
N THR A 147 22.94 17.83 -21.66
CA THR A 147 23.18 19.15 -22.27
C THR A 147 21.98 20.03 -21.97
N VAL A 148 22.08 20.86 -20.93
CA VAL A 148 21.17 22.00 -20.76
C VAL A 148 21.54 23.03 -21.83
N ALA A 149 20.77 23.09 -22.90
CA ALA A 149 20.83 24.20 -23.85
C ALA A 149 20.33 25.46 -23.13
N ARG A 150 21.20 26.48 -23.06
CA ARG A 150 20.89 27.84 -22.60
C ARG A 150 20.24 28.65 -23.72
#